data_AF-A0A1I5TGQ5-F1
#
_entry.id   AF-A0A1I5TGQ5-F1
#
_cell.length_a   1.000
_cell.length_b   1.000
_cell.length_c   1.000
_cell.angle_alpha   90.00
_cell.angle_beta   90.00
_cell.angle_gamma   90.00
#
_symmetry.space_group_name_H-M   'P 1'
#
loop_
_entity.id
_entity.type
_entity.pdbx_description
1 polymer ?
#
loop_
_entity_poly.entity_id
_entity_poly.type
_entity_poly.pdbx_seq_one_letter_code
_entity_poly.pdbx_strand_id
1 'polypeptide(L)'
;MNVSIKHAYLGQATSLLFDLALKGKESRHRTRFIKLLTERSHEVEEQRKALAEEHAEKDSDGKPAVENEKYVIVDQQAFHDDYEELLNESFVIDGG
;
A
#
# COMPACT_ATOMS: atom_id res chain seq x y z
N MET A 1 17.91 -11.50 -10.16
CA MET A 1 17.72 -10.02 -10.18
C MET A 1 16.84 -9.67 -9.01
N ASN A 2 17.25 -8.72 -8.16
CA ASN A 2 16.46 -8.27 -7.03
C ASN A 2 15.96 -6.84 -7.34
N VAL A 3 14.65 -6.63 -7.22
CA VAL A 3 14.01 -5.33 -7.38
C VAL A 3 13.38 -4.93 -6.06
N SER A 4 13.71 -3.74 -5.55
CA SER A 4 13.17 -3.18 -4.31
C SER A 4 12.42 -1.89 -4.61
N ILE A 5 11.15 -1.80 -4.21
CA ILE A 5 10.27 -0.64 -4.44
C ILE A 5 9.64 -0.24 -3.12
N LYS A 6 9.81 1.01 -2.69
CA LYS A 6 9.10 1.52 -1.51
C LYS A 6 7.59 1.48 -1.72
N HIS A 7 6.83 1.22 -0.67
CA HIS A 7 5.36 1.23 -0.74
C HIS A 7 4.80 2.55 -1.29
N ALA A 8 5.41 3.68 -0.90
CA ALA A 8 5.10 5.02 -1.43
C ALA A 8 5.20 5.15 -2.97
N TYR A 9 5.94 4.25 -3.64
CA TYR A 9 6.21 4.30 -5.08
C TYR A 9 5.48 3.23 -5.90
N LEU A 10 4.69 2.35 -5.28
CA LEU A 10 4.01 1.24 -5.97
C LEU A 10 3.05 1.74 -7.06
N GLY A 11 2.30 2.80 -6.78
CA GLY A 11 1.36 3.40 -7.73
C GLY A 11 2.07 4.01 -8.94
N GLN A 12 3.14 4.78 -8.70
CA GLN A 12 3.95 5.43 -9.74
C GLN A 12 4.66 4.38 -10.61
N ALA A 13 5.22 3.34 -9.99
CA ALA A 13 5.84 2.23 -10.70
C ALA A 13 4.83 1.48 -11.59
N THR A 14 3.62 1.26 -11.08
CA THR A 14 2.53 0.63 -11.84
C THR A 14 2.12 1.48 -13.05
N SER A 15 1.94 2.80 -12.86
CA SER A 15 1.60 3.72 -13.94
C SER A 15 2.67 3.75 -15.02
N LEU A 16 3.95 3.90 -14.62
CA LEU A 16 5.09 3.90 -15.53
C LEU A 16 5.09 2.65 -16.40
N LEU A 17 4.92 1.47 -15.80
CA LEU A 17 4.91 0.22 -16.53
C LEU A 17 3.74 0.17 -17.51
N PHE A 18 2.54 0.59 -17.09
CA PHE A 18 1.34 0.56 -17.90
C PHE A 18 1.50 1.39 -19.19
N ASP A 19 2.17 2.54 -19.10
CA ASP A 19 2.39 3.47 -20.22
C ASP A 19 3.44 2.99 -21.24
N LEU A 20 4.24 1.96 -20.91
CA LEU A 20 5.24 1.43 -21.83
C LEU A 20 4.58 0.70 -23.01
N ALA A 21 4.89 1.13 -24.24
CA ALA A 21 4.41 0.52 -25.47
C ALA A 21 5.16 -0.79 -25.81
N LEU A 22 4.91 -1.86 -25.04
CA LEU A 22 5.51 -3.18 -25.20
C LEU A 22 4.61 -4.15 -25.98
N LYS A 23 5.21 -5.07 -26.73
CA LYS A 23 4.49 -6.07 -27.55
C LYS A 23 4.97 -7.50 -27.24
N GLY A 24 4.15 -8.49 -27.57
CA GLY A 24 4.52 -9.90 -27.46
C GLY A 24 4.93 -10.33 -26.05
N LYS A 25 6.13 -10.92 -25.92
CA LYS A 25 6.65 -11.46 -24.65
C LYS A 25 6.77 -10.38 -23.56
N GLU A 26 7.27 -9.20 -23.93
CA GLU A 26 7.51 -8.10 -23.00
C GLU A 26 6.19 -7.55 -22.44
N SER A 27 5.16 -7.46 -23.28
CA SER A 27 3.80 -7.10 -22.84
C SER A 27 3.27 -8.07 -21.77
N ARG A 28 3.44 -9.38 -21.97
CA ARG A 28 3.03 -10.37 -20.96
C ARG A 28 3.82 -10.27 -19.66
N HIS A 29 5.13 -10.01 -19.74
CA HIS A 29 5.98 -9.81 -18.56
C HIS A 29 5.57 -8.57 -17.78
N ARG A 30 5.36 -7.44 -18.48
CA ARG A 30 4.83 -6.21 -17.89
C ARG A 30 3.50 -6.47 -17.19
N THR A 31 2.55 -7.14 -17.83
CA THR A 31 1.24 -7.44 -17.21
C THR A 31 1.40 -8.29 -15.95
N ARG A 32 2.31 -9.29 -15.94
CA ARG A 32 2.60 -10.07 -14.72
C ARG A 32 3.22 -9.20 -13.63
N PHE A 33 4.12 -8.31 -14.00
CA PHE A 33 4.79 -7.44 -13.05
C PHE A 33 3.83 -6.41 -12.43
N ILE A 34 2.99 -5.79 -13.26
CA ILE A 34 1.91 -4.89 -12.79
C ILE A 34 1.00 -5.60 -11.79
N LYS A 35 0.60 -6.85 -12.04
CA LYS A 35 -0.24 -7.61 -11.10
C LYS A 35 0.39 -7.74 -9.72
N LEU A 36 1.69 -8.07 -9.65
CA LEU A 36 2.43 -8.15 -8.38
C LEU A 36 2.43 -6.81 -7.64
N LEU A 37 2.63 -5.70 -8.36
CA LEU A 37 2.61 -4.37 -7.75
C LEU A 37 1.22 -3.97 -7.27
N THR A 38 0.17 -4.30 -8.03
CA THR A 38 -1.22 -4.06 -7.64
C THR A 38 -1.62 -4.88 -6.41
N GLU A 39 -1.26 -6.16 -6.37
CA GLU A 39 -1.50 -7.03 -5.20
C GLU A 39 -0.84 -6.45 -3.95
N ARG A 40 0.45 -6.09 -4.03
CA ARG A 40 1.14 -5.43 -2.92
C ARG A 40 0.52 -4.08 -2.56
N SER A 41 0.08 -3.29 -3.54
CA SER A 41 -0.61 -2.01 -3.27
C SER A 41 -1.92 -2.22 -2.51
N HIS A 42 -2.64 -3.30 -2.76
CA HIS A 42 -3.84 -3.64 -1.98
C HIS A 42 -3.47 -4.08 -0.56
N GLU A 43 -2.40 -4.87 -0.38
CA GLU A 43 -1.91 -5.25 0.95
C GLU A 43 -1.56 -4.02 1.80
N VAL A 44 -0.85 -3.04 1.22
CA VAL A 44 -0.50 -1.77 1.89
C VAL A 44 -1.75 -0.96 2.24
N GLU A 45 -2.76 -0.95 1.37
CA GLU A 45 -4.05 -0.28 1.63
C GLU A 45 -4.77 -0.89 2.83
N GLU A 46 -4.79 -2.22 2.94
CA GLU A 46 -5.37 -2.92 4.10
C GLU A 46 -4.56 -2.68 5.37
N GLN A 47 -3.23 -2.66 5.29
CA GLN A 47 -2.37 -2.30 6.43
C GLN A 47 -2.64 -0.87 6.92
N ARG A 48 -2.79 0.10 6.00
CA ARG A 48 -3.15 1.49 6.38
C ARG A 48 -4.49 1.53 7.11
N LYS A 49 -5.50 0.77 6.64
CA LYS A 49 -6.80 0.70 7.33
C LYS A 49 -6.66 0.09 8.72
N ALA A 50 -5.89 -0.98 8.86
CA ALA A 50 -5.61 -1.58 10.17
C ALA A 50 -4.94 -0.59 11.13
N LEU A 51 -3.91 0.15 10.67
CA LEU A 51 -3.30 1.22 11.45
C LEU A 51 -4.33 2.27 11.87
N ALA A 52 -5.21 2.70 10.95
CA ALA A 52 -6.24 3.67 11.28
C ALA A 52 -7.23 3.14 12.33
N GLU A 53 -7.55 1.84 12.32
CA GLU A 53 -8.39 1.20 13.33
C GLU A 53 -7.69 1.06 14.69
N GLU A 54 -6.38 0.78 14.69
CA GLU A 54 -5.58 0.67 15.92
C GLU A 54 -5.47 2.01 16.66
N HIS A 55 -5.34 3.10 15.91
CA HIS A 55 -5.27 4.47 16.44
C HIS A 55 -6.63 5.16 16.60
N ALA A 56 -7.71 4.47 16.24
CA ALA A 56 -9.07 4.99 16.39
C ALA A 56 -9.53 4.98 17.85
N GLU A 57 -10.35 5.97 18.22
CA GLU A 57 -11.10 5.95 19.46
C GLU A 57 -12.03 4.74 19.45
N LYS A 58 -12.12 4.02 20.57
CA LYS A 58 -13.05 2.89 20.69
C LYS A 58 -14.37 3.36 21.29
N ASP A 59 -15.46 2.96 20.65
CA ASP A 59 -16.80 3.17 21.17
C ASP A 59 -17.10 2.26 22.37
N SER A 60 -18.31 2.39 22.89
CA SER A 60 -18.80 1.61 24.05
C SER A 60 -18.81 0.08 23.80
N ASP A 61 -18.83 -0.34 22.54
CA ASP A 61 -18.82 -1.74 22.11
C ASP A 61 -17.40 -2.24 21.79
N GLY A 62 -16.38 -1.39 21.98
CA GLY A 62 -14.98 -1.69 21.73
C GLY A 62 -14.59 -1.62 20.24
N LYS A 63 -15.43 -1.04 19.38
CA LYS A 63 -15.18 -0.88 17.93
C LYS A 63 -14.62 0.51 17.63
N PRO A 64 -13.87 0.68 16.52
CA PRO A 64 -13.41 1.99 16.08
C PRO A 64 -14.57 2.96 15.86
N ALA A 65 -14.51 4.14 16.48
CA ALA A 65 -15.44 5.23 16.25
C ALA A 65 -15.22 5.81 14.85
N VAL A 66 -16.32 5.97 14.10
CA VAL A 66 -16.31 6.49 12.74
C VAL A 66 -17.20 7.73 12.66
N GLU A 67 -16.61 8.85 12.26
CA GLU A 67 -17.32 10.10 11.96
C GLU A 67 -17.11 10.49 10.50
N ASN A 68 -18.19 10.80 9.77
CA ASN A 68 -18.13 11.20 8.36
C ASN A 68 -17.31 10.21 7.48
N GLU A 69 -17.53 8.90 7.68
CA GLU A 69 -16.83 7.82 6.96
C GLU A 69 -15.32 7.74 7.25
N LYS A 70 -14.84 8.40 8.31
CA LYS A 70 -13.43 8.36 8.73
C LYS A 70 -13.31 7.92 10.18
N TYR A 71 -12.27 7.15 10.49
CA TYR A 71 -11.94 6.81 11.87
C TYR A 71 -11.59 8.07 12.66
N VAL A 72 -12.12 8.16 13.88
CA VAL A 72 -11.76 9.22 14.83
C VAL A 72 -10.42 8.85 15.45
N ILE A 73 -9.33 9.35 14.89
CA ILE A 73 -7.97 9.04 15.36
C ILE A 73 -7.63 9.86 16.59
N VAL A 74 -7.31 9.18 17.70
CA VAL A 74 -7.00 9.81 19.01
C VAL A 74 -5.61 10.43 18.99
N ASP A 75 -4.62 9.67 18.55
CA ASP A 75 -3.23 10.11 18.43
C ASP A 75 -2.84 10.26 16.96
N GLN A 76 -3.04 11.47 16.45
CA GLN A 76 -2.71 11.81 15.06
C GLN A 76 -1.21 11.70 14.78
N GLN A 77 -0.35 11.90 15.80
CA GLN A 77 1.10 11.83 15.60
C GLN A 77 1.55 10.38 15.51
N ALA A 78 1.10 9.53 16.44
CA ALA A 78 1.44 8.10 16.40
C ALA A 78 0.92 7.44 15.11
N PHE A 79 -0.30 7.76 14.69
CA PHE A 79 -0.82 7.29 13.39
C PHE A 79 0.01 7.79 12.21
N HIS A 80 0.45 9.06 12.24
CA HIS A 80 1.29 9.61 11.18
C HIS A 80 2.65 8.90 11.11
N ASP A 81 3.29 8.66 12.26
CA ASP A 81 4.59 8.01 12.33
C ASP A 81 4.51 6.56 11.79
N ASP A 82 3.51 5.78 12.22
CA ASP A 82 3.29 4.41 11.74
C ASP A 82 2.95 4.39 10.24
N TYR A 83 2.18 5.39 9.77
CA TYR A 83 1.87 5.52 8.35
C TYR A 83 3.11 5.88 7.52
N GLU A 84 3.98 6.75 8.00
CA GLU A 84 5.26 7.05 7.34
C GLU A 84 6.19 5.84 7.31
N GLU A 85 6.23 5.05 8.38
CA GLU A 85 6.97 3.79 8.42
C GLU A 85 6.46 2.83 7.35
N LEU A 86 5.14 2.58 7.31
CA LEU A 86 4.49 1.74 6.32
C LEU A 86 4.81 2.18 4.88
N LEU A 87 4.83 3.48 4.60
CA LEU A 87 5.16 4.01 3.27
C LEU A 87 6.64 3.85 2.90
N ASN A 88 7.54 3.85 3.90
CA ASN A 88 8.99 3.72 3.70
C ASN A 88 9.48 2.28 3.61
N GLU A 89 8.68 1.31 4.07
CA GLU A 89 8.90 -0.11 3.83
C GLU A 89 9.04 -0.41 2.33
N SER A 90 9.79 -1.48 2.03
CA SER A 90 10.11 -1.86 0.66
C SER A 90 9.54 -3.23 0.31
N PHE A 91 8.87 -3.29 -0.83
CA PHE A 91 8.53 -4.53 -1.49
C PHE A 91 9.72 -5.04 -2.28
N VAL A 92 10.22 -6.21 -1.89
CA VAL A 92 11.36 -6.89 -2.52
C VAL A 92 10.87 -8.04 -3.37
N ILE A 93 11.25 -8.04 -4.65
CA ILE A 93 10.90 -9.06 -5.63
C ILE A 93 12.18 -9.75 -6.09
N ASP A 94 12.33 -11.00 -5.71
CA ASP A 94 13.44 -11.85 -6.11
C ASP A 94 13.08 -12.66 -7.35
N GLY A 95 13.69 -12.30 -8.48
CA GLY A 95 13.64 -13.09 -9.72
C GLY A 95 14.87 -13.98 -9.83
N GLY A 96 14.71 -15.26 -9.51
CA GLY A 96 15.64 -16.34 -9.85
C GLY A 96 15.35 -16.90 -11.23
#